data_AF-A0A2P9AE75-F1
#
_entry.id   AF-A0A2P9AE75-F1
#
_cell.length_a   1.000
_cell.length_b   1.000
_cell.length_c   1.000
_cell.angle_alpha   90.00
_cell.angle_beta   90.00
_cell.angle_gamma   90.00
#
_symmetry.space_group_name_H-M   'P 1'
#
loop_
_entity.id
_entity.type
_entity.pdbx_description
1 polymer ?
#
loop_
_entity_poly.entity_id
_entity_poly.type
_entity_poly.pdbx_seq_one_letter_code
_entity_poly.pdbx_strand_id
1 'polypeptide(L)'
;MLNKQTWPTVAWPILAAPMLAVTVGISLTACKILPTPSGENDGKAPAFNADKMVGDIWAAKVVPYLQQKAGLFPEVHALAKADPAAAGAKYGNPKKQANSPWTFAVHLEGKVVTANTQSRAATMDVDADGDGKADARVQIGPAMRGTALRDSLDFIQFNDFTNQIDFAQFGKAFNIYADRTVLSKLPREALEGRSVRVVGAYAMGSGQDLPLVTPAEAEIGPKP
;
A
#
# COMPACT_ATOMS: atom_id res chain seq x y z
N MET A 1 -61.66 -14.51 1.43
CA MET A 1 -61.34 -13.19 0.87
C MET A 1 -60.16 -13.36 -0.08
N LEU A 2 -60.44 -13.32 -1.38
CA LEU A 2 -59.45 -13.42 -2.45
C LEU A 2 -58.67 -12.12 -2.56
N ASN A 3 -57.35 -12.18 -2.66
CA ASN A 3 -56.56 -11.11 -3.28
C ASN A 3 -55.51 -11.74 -4.20
N LYS A 4 -55.88 -11.95 -5.47
CA LYS A 4 -54.99 -12.37 -6.54
C LYS A 4 -54.31 -11.11 -7.08
N GLN A 5 -53.01 -11.03 -6.85
CA GLN A 5 -52.13 -9.97 -7.34
C GLN A 5 -51.90 -10.17 -8.84
N THR A 6 -52.44 -9.27 -9.66
CA THR A 6 -52.26 -9.25 -11.11
C THR A 6 -50.95 -8.54 -11.45
N TRP A 7 -50.10 -9.21 -12.25
CA TRP A 7 -48.89 -8.61 -12.83
C TRP A 7 -49.26 -7.90 -14.14
N PRO A 8 -48.78 -6.67 -14.41
CA PRO A 8 -48.91 -6.09 -15.73
C PRO A 8 -47.82 -6.63 -16.66
N THR A 9 -48.24 -7.27 -17.74
CA THR A 9 -47.42 -7.60 -18.90
C THR A 9 -47.05 -6.31 -19.63
N VAL A 10 -45.76 -5.95 -19.62
CA VAL A 10 -45.24 -4.86 -20.45
C VAL A 10 -44.98 -5.42 -21.85
N ALA A 11 -45.82 -5.03 -22.80
CA ALA A 11 -45.62 -5.27 -24.21
C ALA A 11 -44.53 -4.32 -24.73
N TRP A 12 -43.42 -4.87 -25.24
CA TRP A 12 -42.44 -4.10 -26.01
C TRP A 12 -42.87 -4.03 -27.48
N PRO A 13 -42.97 -2.84 -28.09
CA PRO A 13 -43.24 -2.74 -29.51
C PRO A 13 -41.98 -3.09 -30.31
N ILE A 14 -42.18 -4.00 -31.25
CA ILE A 14 -41.27 -4.34 -32.35
C ILE A 14 -41.12 -3.09 -33.23
N LEU A 15 -39.91 -2.53 -33.31
CA LEU A 15 -39.54 -1.56 -34.33
C LEU A 15 -38.52 -2.22 -35.26
N ALA A 16 -39.02 -2.59 -36.44
CA ALA A 16 -38.24 -2.97 -37.59
C ALA A 16 -37.43 -1.76 -38.09
N ALA A 17 -36.12 -1.94 -38.31
CA ALA A 17 -35.28 -0.99 -39.02
C ALA A 17 -34.73 -1.67 -40.29
N PRO A 18 -34.83 -1.04 -41.48
CA PRO A 18 -34.37 -1.64 -42.71
C PRO A 18 -32.86 -1.47 -42.88
N MET A 19 -32.29 -2.51 -43.47
CA MET A 19 -30.94 -2.66 -43.98
C MET A 19 -30.63 -1.57 -45.04
N LEU A 20 -29.55 -0.80 -44.87
CA LEU A 20 -29.00 0.04 -45.94
C LEU A 20 -27.46 0.01 -45.94
N ALA A 21 -26.95 -0.66 -46.97
CA ALA A 21 -25.72 -0.47 -47.74
C ALA A 21 -24.43 0.10 -47.09
N VAL A 22 -23.41 -0.73 -47.17
CA VAL A 22 -21.96 -0.46 -47.11
C VAL A 22 -21.55 0.75 -47.95
N THR A 23 -20.78 1.67 -47.36
CA THR A 23 -19.77 2.47 -48.08
C THR A 23 -18.52 2.60 -47.21
N VAL A 24 -17.45 1.94 -47.66
CA VAL A 24 -16.09 2.07 -47.10
C VAL A 24 -15.48 3.35 -47.68
N GLY A 25 -15.23 4.34 -46.82
CA GLY A 25 -14.47 5.55 -47.14
C GLY A 25 -13.19 5.60 -46.31
N ILE A 26 -12.08 5.10 -46.86
CA ILE A 26 -10.76 5.28 -46.27
C ILE A 26 -10.37 6.75 -46.46
N SER A 27 -10.51 7.55 -45.40
CA SER A 27 -9.95 8.89 -45.33
C SER A 27 -8.63 8.83 -44.55
N LEU A 28 -7.53 8.71 -45.29
CA LEU A 28 -6.19 8.95 -44.76
C LEU A 28 -6.03 10.45 -44.52
N THR A 29 -6.39 10.93 -43.33
CA THR A 29 -5.97 12.25 -42.89
C THR A 29 -4.48 12.19 -42.57
N ALA A 30 -3.71 12.81 -43.45
CA ALA A 30 -2.27 12.98 -43.34
C ALA A 30 -1.90 13.61 -41.98
N CYS A 31 -1.24 12.84 -41.11
CA CYS A 31 -0.45 13.41 -40.04
C CYS A 31 0.71 14.19 -40.68
N LYS A 32 0.67 15.51 -40.60
CA LYS A 32 1.80 16.37 -40.97
C LYS A 32 2.91 16.12 -39.96
N ILE A 33 3.90 15.31 -40.34
CA ILE A 33 5.14 15.13 -39.59
C ILE A 33 5.86 16.48 -39.58
N LEU A 34 5.84 17.14 -38.43
CA LEU A 34 6.65 18.33 -38.20
C LEU A 34 8.11 17.85 -38.02
N PRO A 35 9.09 18.45 -38.72
CA PRO A 35 10.49 18.20 -38.45
C PRO A 35 10.78 18.58 -37.00
N THR A 36 11.08 17.60 -36.15
CA THR A 36 11.73 17.88 -34.87
C THR A 36 13.12 18.43 -35.21
N PRO A 37 13.49 19.64 -34.72
CA PRO A 37 14.85 20.11 -34.90
C PRO A 37 15.76 19.09 -34.19
N SER A 38 16.67 18.50 -34.96
CA SER A 38 17.81 17.74 -34.44
C SER A 38 18.71 18.73 -33.69
N GLY A 39 18.30 19.05 -32.47
CA GLY A 39 19.09 19.77 -31.50
C GLY A 39 19.86 18.75 -30.67
N GLU A 40 21.13 18.61 -31.03
CA GLU A 40 22.16 17.93 -30.26
C GLU A 40 22.23 18.57 -28.86
N ASN A 41 21.53 17.95 -27.91
CA ASN A 41 21.72 18.13 -26.48
C ASN A 41 21.87 16.72 -25.90
N ASP A 42 23.10 16.22 -25.88
CA ASP A 42 23.53 15.00 -25.20
C ASP A 42 23.47 15.17 -23.67
N GLY A 43 22.27 15.46 -23.17
CA GLY A 43 21.93 15.50 -21.75
C GLY A 43 20.67 14.69 -21.53
N LYS A 44 20.74 13.36 -21.67
CA LYS A 44 19.66 12.50 -21.18
C LYS A 44 19.44 12.85 -19.71
N ALA A 45 18.25 13.32 -19.36
CA ALA A 45 17.83 13.40 -17.98
C ALA A 45 18.14 12.04 -17.31
N PRO A 46 18.71 12.02 -16.09
CA PRO A 46 19.04 10.77 -15.43
C PRO A 46 17.79 9.88 -15.38
N ALA A 47 17.94 8.61 -15.76
CA ALA A 47 16.86 7.65 -15.70
C ALA A 47 16.33 7.56 -14.25
N PHE A 48 15.00 7.44 -14.10
CA PHE A 48 14.37 7.30 -12.80
C PHE A 48 15.00 6.14 -12.01
N ASN A 49 15.48 6.43 -10.80
CA ASN A 49 16.17 5.47 -9.95
C ASN A 49 15.55 5.47 -8.54
N ALA A 50 14.50 4.65 -8.40
CA ALA A 50 13.76 4.50 -7.15
C ALA A 50 14.65 4.06 -5.98
N ASP A 51 15.56 3.10 -6.20
CA ASP A 51 16.42 2.56 -5.13
C ASP A 51 17.35 3.62 -4.55
N LYS A 52 17.94 4.46 -5.41
CA LYS A 52 18.75 5.60 -4.98
C LYS A 52 17.90 6.62 -4.22
N MET A 53 16.75 7.00 -4.76
CA MET A 53 15.87 7.98 -4.11
C MET A 53 15.44 7.54 -2.71
N VAL A 54 15.06 6.27 -2.54
CA VAL A 54 14.71 5.70 -1.23
C VAL A 54 15.91 5.72 -0.29
N GLY A 55 17.08 5.26 -0.76
CA GLY A 55 18.30 5.25 0.05
C GLY A 55 18.72 6.63 0.54
N ASP A 56 18.59 7.65 -0.30
CA ASP A 56 18.94 9.04 0.02
C ASP A 56 18.04 9.63 1.12
N ILE A 57 16.79 9.18 1.25
CA ILE A 57 15.82 9.73 2.23
C ILE A 57 15.56 8.84 3.44
N TRP A 58 15.94 7.56 3.41
CA TRP A 58 15.49 6.58 4.41
C TRP A 58 15.86 6.98 5.84
N ALA A 59 17.16 7.08 6.12
CA ALA A 59 17.66 7.37 7.46
C ALA A 59 17.41 8.84 7.87
N ALA A 60 17.49 9.77 6.90
CA ALA A 60 17.41 11.19 7.18
C ALA A 60 15.97 11.74 7.30
N LYS A 61 14.98 11.07 6.69
CA LYS A 61 13.59 11.54 6.65
C LYS A 61 12.57 10.49 7.02
N VAL A 62 12.62 9.30 6.41
CA VAL A 62 11.58 8.28 6.56
C VAL A 62 11.50 7.77 7.99
N VAL A 63 12.64 7.32 8.54
CA VAL A 63 12.67 6.76 9.91
C VAL A 63 12.26 7.82 10.96
N PRO A 64 12.87 9.02 10.99
CA PRO A 64 12.45 10.06 11.94
C PRO A 64 10.97 10.45 11.82
N TYR A 65 10.46 10.56 10.59
CA TYR A 65 9.06 10.87 10.35
C TYR A 65 8.16 9.78 10.93
N LEU A 66 8.44 8.50 10.65
CA LEU A 66 7.63 7.39 11.16
C LEU A 66 7.67 7.32 12.69
N GLN A 67 8.85 7.49 13.30
CA GLN A 67 8.99 7.52 14.76
C GLN A 67 8.13 8.62 15.40
N GLN A 68 8.12 9.82 14.81
CA GLN A 68 7.35 10.95 15.31
C GLN A 68 5.84 10.81 15.04
N LYS A 69 5.47 10.31 13.85
CA LYS A 69 4.08 10.24 13.38
C LYS A 69 3.34 9.04 13.97
N ALA A 70 4.05 7.96 14.27
CA ALA A 70 3.47 6.72 14.76
C ALA A 70 2.83 6.88 16.15
N GLY A 71 1.66 6.29 16.32
CA GLY A 71 1.03 6.07 17.63
C GLY A 71 1.11 4.61 18.05
N LEU A 72 0.74 4.30 19.29
CA LEU A 72 0.65 2.92 19.76
C LEU A 72 -0.39 2.15 18.95
N PHE A 73 -0.02 0.96 18.44
CA PHE A 73 -0.85 0.19 17.51
C PHE A 73 -2.30 0.00 18.01
N PRO A 74 -2.56 -0.43 19.27
CA PRO A 74 -3.93 -0.62 19.74
C PRO A 74 -4.77 0.66 19.70
N GLU A 75 -4.17 1.80 20.07
CA GLU A 75 -4.84 3.11 20.05
C GLU A 75 -5.13 3.59 18.63
N VAL A 76 -4.12 3.47 17.75
CA VAL A 76 -4.24 3.86 16.34
C VAL A 76 -5.32 3.00 15.66
N HIS A 77 -5.31 1.70 15.90
CA HIS A 77 -6.24 0.77 15.28
C HIS A 77 -7.68 0.97 15.79
N ALA A 78 -7.86 1.21 17.08
CA ALA A 78 -9.16 1.55 17.66
C ALA A 78 -9.70 2.86 17.07
N LEU A 79 -8.88 3.91 16.98
CA LEU A 79 -9.29 5.17 16.38
C LEU A 79 -9.58 5.00 14.88
N ALA A 80 -8.77 4.25 14.15
CA ALA A 80 -8.98 4.01 12.73
C ALA A 80 -10.31 3.31 12.43
N LYS A 81 -10.80 2.45 13.34
CA LYS A 81 -12.12 1.82 13.23
C LYS A 81 -13.26 2.79 13.56
N ALA A 82 -13.07 3.66 14.56
CA ALA A 82 -14.09 4.59 15.02
C ALA A 82 -14.22 5.84 14.11
N ASP A 83 -13.09 6.42 13.74
CA ASP A 83 -12.97 7.61 12.89
C ASP A 83 -11.69 7.52 12.02
N PRO A 84 -11.80 6.90 10.83
CA PRO A 84 -10.67 6.77 9.91
C PRO A 84 -10.07 8.11 9.49
N ALA A 85 -10.86 9.18 9.42
CA ALA A 85 -10.39 10.50 9.00
C ALA A 85 -9.55 11.16 10.10
N ALA A 86 -9.99 11.09 11.35
CA ALA A 86 -9.22 11.58 12.49
C ALA A 86 -7.93 10.77 12.69
N ALA A 87 -8.00 9.43 12.60
CA ALA A 87 -6.80 8.59 12.60
C ALA A 87 -5.85 8.94 11.47
N GLY A 88 -6.40 9.18 10.27
CA GLY A 88 -5.66 9.51 9.07
C GLY A 88 -4.92 10.85 9.17
N ALA A 89 -5.57 11.86 9.75
CA ALA A 89 -4.95 13.15 10.02
C ALA A 89 -3.83 13.04 11.06
N LYS A 90 -4.06 12.29 12.13
CA LYS A 90 -3.13 12.17 13.26
C LYS A 90 -1.92 11.28 12.95
N TYR A 91 -2.18 10.06 12.48
CA TYR A 91 -1.19 8.99 12.35
C TYR A 91 -0.91 8.56 10.90
N GLY A 92 -1.66 9.09 9.92
CA GLY A 92 -1.51 8.72 8.52
C GLY A 92 -1.07 9.87 7.61
N ASN A 93 -1.28 9.66 6.30
CA ASN A 93 -1.08 10.66 5.26
C ASN A 93 -2.42 11.33 4.89
N PRO A 94 -2.72 12.55 5.38
CA PRO A 94 -3.97 13.25 5.07
C PRO A 94 -4.09 13.66 3.60
N LYS A 95 -2.98 13.65 2.85
CA LYS A 95 -2.91 13.99 1.42
C LYS A 95 -3.00 12.75 0.52
N LYS A 96 -3.36 11.58 1.06
CA LYS A 96 -3.55 10.35 0.28
C LYS A 96 -4.46 10.62 -0.93
N GLN A 97 -4.29 9.84 -1.99
CA GLN A 97 -5.21 9.87 -3.12
C GLN A 97 -6.65 9.57 -2.65
N ALA A 98 -7.65 10.22 -3.26
CA ALA A 98 -9.04 10.22 -2.80
C ALA A 98 -9.59 8.80 -2.52
N ASN A 99 -9.29 7.86 -3.41
CA ASN A 99 -9.79 6.48 -3.35
C ASN A 99 -8.80 5.47 -2.75
N SER A 100 -7.63 5.91 -2.30
CA SER A 100 -6.68 5.01 -1.64
C SER A 100 -7.10 4.76 -0.19
N PRO A 101 -6.85 3.55 0.35
CA PRO A 101 -7.13 3.27 1.75
C PRO A 101 -6.29 4.17 2.66
N TRP A 102 -6.79 4.42 3.86
CA TRP A 102 -5.98 5.06 4.88
C TRP A 102 -4.79 4.17 5.23
N THR A 103 -3.64 4.80 5.42
CA THR A 103 -2.41 4.12 5.84
C THR A 103 -1.88 4.85 7.05
N PHE A 104 -1.57 4.10 8.11
CA PHE A 104 -1.21 4.65 9.42
C PHE A 104 0.17 4.18 9.84
N ALA A 105 0.96 5.10 10.40
CA ALA A 105 2.20 4.82 11.09
C ALA A 105 1.91 4.33 12.53
N VAL A 106 2.61 3.28 12.96
CA VAL A 106 2.39 2.63 14.25
C VAL A 106 3.69 2.22 14.94
N HIS A 107 3.68 2.34 16.26
CA HIS A 107 4.55 1.63 17.20
C HIS A 107 3.81 0.37 17.62
N LEU A 108 4.31 -0.78 17.20
CA LEU A 108 3.76 -2.08 17.58
C LEU A 108 4.75 -2.76 18.54
N GLU A 109 4.33 -2.90 19.79
CA GLU A 109 5.03 -3.69 20.79
C GLU A 109 4.14 -4.84 21.22
N GLY A 110 4.73 -6.01 21.46
CA GLY A 110 3.93 -7.19 21.80
C GLY A 110 4.74 -8.47 21.89
N LYS A 111 4.03 -9.60 21.92
CA LYS A 111 4.60 -10.93 21.85
C LYS A 111 4.22 -11.63 20.56
N VAL A 112 5.15 -12.38 19.99
CA VAL A 112 4.88 -13.20 18.81
C VAL A 112 4.04 -14.42 19.22
N VAL A 113 2.85 -14.55 18.64
CA VAL A 113 1.94 -15.68 18.87
C VAL A 113 2.18 -16.80 17.87
N THR A 114 2.42 -16.45 16.61
CA THR A 114 2.65 -17.42 15.54
C THR A 114 3.64 -16.85 14.54
N ALA A 115 4.52 -17.68 14.00
CA ALA A 115 5.43 -17.26 12.94
C ALA A 115 5.38 -18.20 11.73
N ASN A 116 5.20 -17.62 10.53
CA ASN A 116 5.34 -18.34 9.27
C ASN A 116 6.60 -17.87 8.55
N THR A 117 7.66 -18.68 8.62
CA THR A 117 8.95 -18.40 7.98
C THR A 117 9.25 -19.32 6.79
N GLN A 118 8.30 -20.18 6.41
CA GLN A 118 8.49 -21.17 5.34
C GLN A 118 8.51 -20.55 3.94
N SER A 119 7.83 -19.42 3.75
CA SER A 119 7.75 -18.74 2.46
C SER A 119 8.57 -17.45 2.43
N ARG A 120 8.88 -16.97 1.22
CA ARG A 120 9.51 -15.65 1.01
C ARG A 120 8.65 -14.49 1.53
N ALA A 121 7.33 -14.66 1.60
CA ALA A 121 6.39 -13.71 2.20
C ALA A 121 6.18 -14.04 3.69
N ALA A 122 7.28 -14.24 4.42
CA ALA A 122 7.24 -14.60 5.82
C ALA A 122 6.58 -13.53 6.69
N THR A 123 5.83 -13.97 7.68
CA THR A 123 5.09 -13.10 8.60
C THR A 123 5.19 -13.62 10.04
N MET A 124 4.98 -12.72 10.99
CA MET A 124 4.74 -13.08 12.38
C MET A 124 3.50 -12.37 12.88
N ASP A 125 2.66 -13.09 13.63
CA ASP A 125 1.44 -12.58 14.22
C ASP A 125 1.74 -12.16 15.66
N VAL A 126 1.34 -10.94 16.02
CA VAL A 126 1.75 -10.26 17.25
C VAL A 126 0.52 -9.97 18.09
N ASP A 127 0.58 -10.39 19.35
CA ASP A 127 -0.31 -10.01 20.44
C ASP A 127 0.20 -8.69 21.04
N ALA A 128 -0.55 -7.62 20.84
CA ALA A 128 -0.20 -6.26 21.24
C ALA A 128 -0.89 -5.84 22.55
N ASP A 129 -1.95 -6.52 22.97
CA ASP A 129 -2.73 -6.20 24.16
C ASP A 129 -2.54 -7.19 25.34
N GLY A 130 -1.89 -8.32 25.09
CA GLY A 130 -1.55 -9.34 26.06
C GLY A 130 -2.64 -10.39 26.29
N ASP A 131 -3.67 -10.46 25.44
CA ASP A 131 -4.79 -11.40 25.60
C ASP A 131 -4.51 -12.81 25.05
N GLY A 132 -3.34 -13.02 24.46
CA GLY A 132 -2.90 -14.27 23.86
C GLY A 132 -3.38 -14.51 22.42
N LYS A 133 -4.09 -13.55 21.81
CA LYS A 133 -4.51 -13.56 20.41
C LYS A 133 -3.70 -12.55 19.61
N ALA A 134 -3.61 -12.79 18.31
CA ALA A 134 -2.93 -11.86 17.42
C ALA A 134 -3.82 -10.65 17.11
N ASP A 135 -3.27 -9.46 17.27
CA ASP A 135 -3.91 -8.19 16.89
C ASP A 135 -3.38 -7.65 15.56
N ALA A 136 -2.14 -7.99 15.21
CA ALA A 136 -1.45 -7.51 14.03
C ALA A 136 -0.62 -8.63 13.38
N ARG A 137 -0.41 -8.52 12.08
CA ARG A 137 0.52 -9.36 11.33
C ARG A 137 1.68 -8.51 10.82
N VAL A 138 2.90 -8.86 11.18
CA VAL A 138 4.11 -8.15 10.76
C VAL A 138 4.78 -8.90 9.62
N GLN A 139 5.13 -8.18 8.56
CA GLN A 139 5.94 -8.71 7.47
C GLN A 139 7.40 -8.81 7.91
N ILE A 140 7.97 -10.02 7.84
CA ILE A 140 9.37 -10.29 8.16
C ILE A 140 10.13 -10.91 6.99
N GLY A 141 9.45 -11.25 5.90
CA GLY A 141 10.04 -11.86 4.72
C GLY A 141 10.47 -10.84 3.66
N PRO A 142 11.44 -11.21 2.81
CA PRO A 142 11.94 -10.36 1.72
C PRO A 142 10.91 -10.08 0.62
N ALA A 143 9.83 -10.86 0.53
CA ALA A 143 8.74 -10.60 -0.42
C ALA A 143 7.59 -9.85 0.26
N MET A 144 7.85 -8.60 0.66
CA MET A 144 6.83 -7.75 1.27
C MET A 144 5.78 -7.30 0.25
N ARG A 145 4.53 -7.23 0.73
CA ARG A 145 3.35 -6.85 -0.02
C ARG A 145 2.94 -5.42 0.30
N GLY A 146 2.25 -4.81 -0.66
CA GLY A 146 1.67 -3.47 -0.51
C GLY A 146 2.69 -2.35 -0.56
N THR A 147 2.23 -1.15 -0.21
CA THR A 147 2.98 0.11 -0.32
C THR A 147 2.86 0.96 0.97
N ALA A 148 2.55 0.31 2.10
CA ALA A 148 2.20 0.99 3.34
C ALA A 148 3.26 1.99 3.82
N LEU A 149 4.55 1.65 3.69
CA LEU A 149 5.62 2.58 4.05
C LEU A 149 5.55 3.86 3.22
N ARG A 150 5.54 3.76 1.88
CA ARG A 150 5.42 4.93 0.99
C ARG A 150 4.14 5.73 1.27
N ASP A 151 3.02 5.05 1.41
CA ASP A 151 1.69 5.68 1.46
C ASP A 151 1.40 6.36 2.80
N SER A 152 2.15 6.02 3.86
CA SER A 152 2.08 6.69 5.17
C SER A 152 2.76 8.07 5.22
N LEU A 153 3.60 8.41 4.22
CA LEU A 153 4.42 9.61 4.21
C LEU A 153 3.67 10.79 3.58
N ASP A 154 3.42 11.85 4.32
CA ASP A 154 2.68 13.03 3.83
C ASP A 154 3.53 14.00 2.98
N PHE A 155 4.84 13.76 2.91
CA PHE A 155 5.79 14.49 2.09
C PHE A 155 6.12 13.79 0.78
N ILE A 156 5.54 12.61 0.52
CA ILE A 156 5.64 11.90 -0.76
C ILE A 156 4.24 11.82 -1.36
N GLN A 157 4.06 12.46 -2.51
CA GLN A 157 2.78 12.52 -3.21
C GLN A 157 2.92 11.96 -4.62
N PHE A 158 1.81 11.43 -5.15
CA PHE A 158 1.79 10.92 -6.52
C PHE A 158 2.26 11.96 -7.55
N ASN A 159 1.89 13.22 -7.34
CA ASN A 159 2.23 14.33 -8.25
C ASN A 159 3.72 14.70 -8.24
N ASP A 160 4.52 14.13 -7.33
CA ASP A 160 5.98 14.28 -7.32
C ASP A 160 6.65 13.37 -8.36
N PHE A 161 5.87 12.50 -9.03
CA PHE A 161 6.35 11.52 -9.99
C PHE A 161 5.78 11.78 -11.38
N THR A 162 6.54 11.41 -12.41
CA THR A 162 6.15 11.61 -13.80
C THR A 162 4.94 10.76 -14.20
N ASN A 163 4.82 9.56 -13.65
CA ASN A 163 3.77 8.61 -14.02
C ASN A 163 3.53 7.55 -12.92
N GLN A 164 2.52 6.70 -13.15
CA GLN A 164 2.12 5.64 -12.21
C GLN A 164 3.16 4.51 -12.09
N ILE A 165 3.95 4.27 -13.14
CA ILE A 165 5.00 3.24 -13.13
C ILE A 165 6.11 3.67 -12.17
N ASP A 166 6.57 4.91 -12.27
CA ASP A 166 7.62 5.47 -11.40
C ASP A 166 7.17 5.45 -9.93
N PHE A 167 5.93 5.90 -9.65
CA PHE A 167 5.39 5.89 -8.30
C PHE A 167 5.26 4.46 -7.73
N ALA A 168 4.84 3.49 -8.54
CA ALA A 168 4.77 2.08 -8.14
C ALA A 168 6.16 1.47 -7.90
N GLN A 169 7.12 1.76 -8.78
CA GLN A 169 8.51 1.35 -8.62
C GLN A 169 9.13 1.93 -7.34
N PHE A 170 8.82 3.20 -7.01
CA PHE A 170 9.22 3.82 -5.76
C PHE A 170 8.68 3.08 -4.53
N GLY A 171 7.39 2.73 -4.54
CA GLY A 171 6.78 1.93 -3.47
C GLY A 171 7.42 0.55 -3.32
N LYS A 172 7.78 -0.11 -4.42
CA LYS A 172 8.51 -1.37 -4.39
C LYS A 172 9.93 -1.21 -3.83
N ALA A 173 10.63 -0.15 -4.21
CA ALA A 173 11.97 0.16 -3.71
C ALA A 173 11.99 0.39 -2.19
N PHE A 174 10.96 1.02 -1.62
CA PHE A 174 10.78 1.10 -0.17
C PHE A 174 10.80 -0.28 0.49
N ASN A 175 10.04 -1.22 -0.07
CA ASN A 175 9.96 -2.55 0.49
C ASN A 175 11.29 -3.31 0.39
N ILE A 176 11.96 -3.23 -0.76
CA ILE A 176 13.28 -3.85 -0.96
C ILE A 176 14.31 -3.24 0.01
N TYR A 177 14.27 -1.92 0.20
CA TYR A 177 15.16 -1.24 1.11
C TYR A 177 14.94 -1.70 2.56
N ALA A 178 13.68 -1.77 3.01
CA ALA A 178 13.31 -2.25 4.34
C ALA A 178 13.80 -3.68 4.60
N ASP A 179 13.63 -4.59 3.63
CA ASP A 179 14.13 -5.95 3.75
C ASP A 179 15.65 -5.96 3.93
N ARG A 180 16.37 -5.26 3.05
CA ARG A 180 17.83 -5.20 3.07
C ARG A 180 18.39 -4.61 4.37
N THR A 181 17.75 -3.58 4.91
CA THR A 181 18.30 -2.86 6.08
C THR A 181 17.76 -3.35 7.41
N VAL A 182 16.59 -3.97 7.43
CA VAL A 182 15.89 -4.41 8.65
C VAL A 182 15.62 -5.91 8.63
N LEU A 183 14.78 -6.40 7.73
CA LEU A 183 14.19 -7.74 7.86
C LEU A 183 15.18 -8.87 7.64
N SER A 184 16.15 -8.69 6.75
CA SER A 184 17.24 -9.65 6.49
C SER A 184 18.13 -9.89 7.72
N LYS A 185 18.13 -8.97 8.69
CA LYS A 185 18.90 -9.07 9.94
C LYS A 185 18.10 -9.73 11.08
N LEU A 186 16.79 -9.92 10.90
CA LEU A 186 15.95 -10.50 11.92
C LEU A 186 16.20 -12.02 12.03
N PRO A 187 16.15 -12.58 13.25
CA PRO A 187 16.18 -14.02 13.44
C PRO A 187 15.00 -14.68 12.72
N ARG A 188 15.21 -15.91 12.25
CA ARG A 188 14.19 -16.69 11.49
C ARG A 188 13.61 -17.85 12.28
N GLU A 189 14.15 -18.13 13.45
CA GLU A 189 13.84 -19.31 14.26
C GLU A 189 13.43 -18.92 15.67
N ALA A 190 12.65 -19.81 16.30
CA ALA A 190 12.18 -19.66 17.68
C ALA A 190 11.58 -18.27 17.93
N LEU A 191 10.73 -17.79 17.01
CA LEU A 191 10.15 -16.46 17.08
C LEU A 191 9.00 -16.39 18.09
N GLU A 192 8.22 -17.45 18.19
CA GLU A 192 7.05 -17.52 19.07
C GLU A 192 7.45 -17.33 20.55
N GLY A 193 6.63 -16.57 21.27
CA GLY A 193 6.85 -16.18 22.67
C GLY A 193 7.82 -15.02 22.87
N ARG A 194 8.62 -14.63 21.86
CA ARG A 194 9.56 -13.51 21.98
C ARG A 194 8.83 -12.17 21.96
N SER A 195 9.41 -11.18 22.64
CA SER A 195 8.97 -9.80 22.50
C SER A 195 9.40 -9.22 21.17
N VAL A 196 8.57 -8.33 20.63
CA VAL A 196 8.82 -7.61 19.39
C VAL A 196 8.53 -6.13 19.58
N ARG A 197 9.35 -5.29 18.94
CA ARG A 197 9.12 -3.86 18.79
C ARG A 197 9.27 -3.47 17.33
N VAL A 198 8.28 -2.81 16.78
CA VAL A 198 8.24 -2.43 15.36
C VAL A 198 7.78 -0.99 15.24
N VAL A 199 8.53 -0.20 14.47
CA VAL A 199 8.04 1.06 13.90
C VAL A 199 7.74 0.78 12.44
N GLY A 200 6.51 0.99 12.02
CA GLY A 200 6.09 0.65 10.67
C GLY A 200 4.79 1.31 10.26
N ALA A 201 4.23 0.82 9.17
CA ALA A 201 2.95 1.29 8.68
C ALA A 201 2.06 0.14 8.20
N TYR A 202 0.74 0.33 8.30
CA TYR A 202 -0.23 -0.59 7.72
C TYR A 202 -1.33 0.18 7.00
N ALA A 203 -1.86 -0.41 5.93
CA ALA A 203 -3.05 0.09 5.24
C ALA A 203 -4.30 -0.51 5.89
N MET A 204 -5.34 0.31 6.08
CA MET A 204 -6.62 -0.15 6.58
C MET A 204 -7.25 -1.12 5.56
N GLY A 205 -7.42 -2.37 5.98
CA GLY A 205 -8.15 -3.37 5.20
C GLY A 205 -9.66 -3.15 5.27
N SER A 206 -10.39 -3.77 4.35
CA SER A 206 -11.86 -3.77 4.31
C SER A 206 -12.49 -5.02 4.92
N GLY A 207 -11.69 -5.91 5.51
CA GLY A 207 -12.09 -7.24 6.00
C GLY A 207 -11.73 -7.49 7.47
N GLN A 208 -11.88 -8.75 7.88
CA GLN A 208 -11.56 -9.23 9.24
C GLN A 208 -10.11 -9.73 9.37
N ASP A 209 -9.31 -9.60 8.30
CA ASP A 209 -7.90 -9.98 8.34
C ASP A 209 -7.13 -9.08 9.30
N LEU A 210 -6.10 -9.65 9.93
CA LEU A 210 -5.18 -8.90 10.77
C LEU A 210 -4.52 -7.78 9.96
N PRO A 211 -4.42 -6.56 10.52
CA PRO A 211 -3.64 -5.47 9.96
C PRO A 211 -2.23 -5.92 9.59
N LEU A 212 -1.87 -5.79 8.31
CA LEU A 212 -0.56 -6.17 7.80
C LEU A 212 0.44 -5.01 7.95
N VAL A 213 1.24 -5.07 9.01
CA VAL A 213 2.26 -4.07 9.34
C VAL A 213 3.53 -4.34 8.53
N THR A 214 4.02 -3.29 7.88
CA THR A 214 5.28 -3.26 7.13
C THR A 214 6.32 -2.49 7.95
N PRO A 215 7.38 -3.14 8.46
CA PRO A 215 8.37 -2.49 9.31
C PRO A 215 9.29 -1.54 8.54
N ALA A 216 9.53 -0.36 9.11
CA ALA A 216 10.69 0.47 8.77
C ALA A 216 11.83 0.29 9.79
N GLU A 217 11.50 -0.15 11.00
CA GLU A 217 12.41 -0.59 12.05
C GLU A 217 11.77 -1.79 12.76
N ALA A 218 12.59 -2.75 13.18
CA ALA A 218 12.12 -3.92 13.92
C ALA A 218 13.22 -4.48 14.81
N GLU A 219 12.83 -4.84 16.03
CA GLU A 219 13.65 -5.52 17.01
C GLU A 219 12.89 -6.72 17.57
N ILE A 220 13.60 -7.83 17.79
CA ILE A 220 13.04 -9.03 18.40
C ILE A 220 13.89 -9.35 19.63
N GLY A 221 13.26 -9.32 20.81
CA GLY A 221 13.89 -9.59 22.11
C GLY A 221 14.48 -10.99 22.21
N PRO A 222 15.20 -11.36 23.28
CA PRO A 222 15.88 -12.67 23.37
C PRO A 222 14.93 -13.86 23.26
N LYS A 223 15.47 -15.07 23.06
CA LYS A 223 14.68 -16.31 23.12
C LYS A 223 14.05 -16.43 24.52
N PRO A 224 12.81 -16.96 24.65
CA PRO A 224 12.16 -17.16 25.94
C PRO A 224 12.91 -18.14 26.83
#